data_AF-A0A955THP7-F1
#
_entry.id   AF-A0A955THP7-F1
#
_cell.length_a   1.000
_cell.length_b   1.000
_cell.length_c   1.000
_cell.angle_alpha   90.00
_cell.angle_beta   90.00
_cell.angle_gamma   90.00
#
_symmetry.space_group_name_H-M   'P 1'
#
loop_
_entity.id
_entity.type
_entity.pdbx_description
1 polymer ?
#
loop_
_entity_poly.entity_id
_entity_poly.type
_entity_poly.pdbx_seq_one_letter_code
_entity_poly.pdbx_strand_id
1 'polypeptide(L)' 'MARFVIAGSKGTDDPTMATLPFIASEAAHEQGHEVVLWLQAEAVVLAKKGMVDGIQGVGLPALKVLANTILSQGIPLWEC' A
#
# COMPACT_ATOMS: atom_id res chain seq x y z
N MET A 1 3.51 -17.33 12.43
CA MET A 1 2.40 -16.58 11.81
C MET A 1 1.98 -15.49 12.78
N ALA A 2 2.10 -14.23 12.38
CA ALA A 2 1.70 -13.05 13.16
C ALA A 2 0.67 -12.24 12.37
N ARG A 3 0.00 -11.30 13.05
CA ARG A 3 -0.97 -10.37 12.46
C ARG A 3 -0.39 -8.95 12.44
N PHE A 4 -0.35 -8.33 11.27
CA PHE A 4 0.12 -6.97 11.08
C PHE A 4 -0.98 -6.05 10.58
N VAL A 5 -1.03 -4.85 11.14
CA VAL A 5 -1.68 -3.70 10.51
C VAL A 5 -0.56 -2.76 10.11
N ILE A 6 -0.42 -2.54 8.80
CA ILE A 6 0.61 -1.66 8.24
C ILE A 6 -0.10 -0.39 7.79
N ALA A 7 0.21 0.72 8.46
CA ALA A 7 -0.48 1.99 8.25
C ALA A 7 0.31 2.92 7.32
N GLY A 8 -0.39 3.54 6.37
CA GLY A 8 0.12 4.58 5.48
C GLY A 8 -0.66 5.88 5.65
N SER A 9 0.04 7.02 5.76
CA SER A 9 -0.57 8.34 5.95
C SER A 9 -0.33 9.33 4.81
N LYS A 10 0.55 8.95 3.89
CA LYS A 10 1.03 9.75 2.76
C LYS A 10 0.52 9.16 1.46
N GLY A 11 0.24 10.01 0.48
CA GLY A 11 -0.26 9.60 -0.82
C GLY A 11 0.27 10.49 -1.92
N THR A 12 -0.56 11.37 -2.49
CA THR A 12 -0.13 12.21 -3.61
C THR A 12 0.88 13.29 -3.18
N ASP A 13 0.86 13.67 -1.91
CA ASP A 13 1.73 14.69 -1.32
C ASP A 13 3.19 14.23 -1.13
N ASP A 14 3.40 12.93 -0.95
CA ASP A 14 4.72 12.31 -0.86
C ASP A 14 4.69 10.90 -1.48
N PRO A 15 4.95 10.80 -2.80
CA PRO A 15 4.91 9.53 -3.53
C PRO A 15 5.86 8.45 -3.01
N THR A 16 6.99 8.84 -2.42
CA THR A 16 7.94 7.89 -1.85
C THR A 16 7.36 7.27 -0.59
N MET A 17 6.89 8.10 0.36
CA MET A 17 6.28 7.60 1.60
C MET A 17 4.95 6.90 1.36
N ALA A 18 4.20 7.27 0.32
CA ALA A 18 2.99 6.57 -0.11
C ALA A 18 3.23 5.12 -0.53
N THR A 19 4.43 4.84 -1.05
CA THR A 19 4.77 3.53 -1.63
C THR A 19 5.24 2.52 -0.58
N LEU A 20 5.90 2.99 0.49
CA LEU A 20 6.51 2.12 1.50
C LEU A 20 5.51 1.19 2.22
N PRO A 21 4.29 1.61 2.61
CA PRO A 21 3.32 0.71 3.23
C PRO A 21 2.93 -0.47 2.33
N PHE A 22 2.82 -0.26 1.02
CA PHE A 22 2.49 -1.32 0.07
C PHE A 22 3.62 -2.35 -0.04
N ILE A 23 4.87 -1.89 -0.12
CA ILE A 23 6.05 -2.76 -0.11
C ILE A 23 6.12 -3.56 1.19
N ALA A 24 5.89 -2.92 2.34
CA ALA A 24 5.92 -3.59 3.63
C ALA A 24 4.80 -4.63 3.76
N SER A 25 3.61 -4.34 3.22
CA SER A 25 2.48 -5.28 3.19
C SER A 25 2.76 -6.51 2.34
N GLU A 26 3.29 -6.33 1.13
CA GLU A 26 3.70 -7.42 0.26
C GLU A 26 4.79 -8.28 0.93
N ALA A 27 5.85 -7.66 1.44
CA ALA A 27 6.96 -8.37 2.09
C ALA A 27 6.53 -9.16 3.34
N ALA A 28 5.60 -8.62 4.14
CA ALA A 28 5.08 -9.32 5.31
C ALA A 28 4.16 -10.49 4.91
N HIS A 29 3.36 -10.31 3.86
CA HIS A 29 2.50 -11.37 3.32
C HIS A 29 3.31 -12.52 2.72
N GLU A 30 4.36 -12.23 1.94
CA GLU A 30 5.28 -13.24 1.38
C GLU A 30 5.98 -14.08 2.46
N GLN A 31 6.19 -13.51 3.66
CA GLN A 31 6.73 -14.23 4.82
C GLN A 31 5.69 -15.11 5.56
N GLY A 32 4.46 -15.22 5.03
CA GLY A 32 3.40 -16.05 5.60
C GLY A 32 2.74 -15.44 6.84
N HIS A 33 2.63 -14.11 6.88
CA HIS A 33 1.90 -13.38 7.91
C HIS A 33 0.52 -12.93 7.42
N GLU A 34 -0.41 -12.76 8.36
CA GLU A 34 -1.70 -12.12 8.07
C GLU A 34 -1.49 -10.60 8.12
N VAL A 35 -1.83 -9.92 7.03
CA VAL A 35 -1.54 -8.49 6.85
C VAL A 35 -2.81 -7.75 6.50
N VAL A 36 -2.98 -6.57 7.09
CA VAL A 36 -3.94 -5.55 6.65
C VAL A 36 -3.16 -4.30 6.29
N LEU A 37 -3.40 -3.76 5.10
CA LEU A 37 -2.93 -2.44 4.70
C LEU A 37 -3.99 -1.41 5.11
N TRP A 38 -3.63 -0.46 5.97
CA TRP A 38 -4.55 0.58 6.44
C TRP A 38 -4.10 1.95 5.94
N LEU A 39 -4.94 2.60 5.14
CA LEU A 39 -4.72 3.94 4.63
C LEU A 39 -5.47 4.96 5.50
N GLN A 40 -4.82 6.06 5.84
CA GLN A 40 -5.40 7.15 6.62
C GLN A 40 -4.85 8.50 6.17
N ALA A 41 -5.48 9.59 6.62
CA ALA A 41 -5.15 10.97 6.23
C ALA A 41 -5.11 11.12 4.70
N GLU A 42 -4.02 11.61 4.13
CA GLU A 42 -3.95 11.85 2.69
C GLU A 42 -3.96 10.54 1.90
N ALA A 43 -3.40 9.46 2.46
CA ALA A 43 -3.30 8.16 1.79
C ALA A 43 -4.65 7.54 1.41
N VAL A 44 -5.77 7.95 2.02
CA VAL A 44 -7.11 7.46 1.65
C VAL A 44 -7.42 7.70 0.18
N VAL A 45 -6.85 8.75 -0.43
CA VAL A 45 -7.07 9.03 -1.85
C VAL A 45 -6.53 7.91 -2.75
N LEU A 46 -5.54 7.13 -2.29
CA LEU A 46 -4.92 6.06 -3.07
C LEU A 46 -5.87 4.87 -3.30
N ALA A 47 -6.86 4.67 -2.42
CA ALA A 47 -7.87 3.61 -2.60
C ALA A 47 -8.83 3.91 -3.76
N LYS A 48 -8.95 5.17 -4.17
CA LYS A 48 -9.79 5.55 -5.30
C LYS A 48 -9.22 4.99 -6.61
N LYS A 49 -10.09 4.37 -7.40
CA LYS A 49 -9.75 3.79 -8.69
C LYS A 49 -8.95 4.78 -9.56
N GLY A 50 -7.79 4.33 -10.02
CA GLY A 50 -6.90 5.10 -10.90
C GLY A 50 -5.98 6.09 -10.19
N MET A 51 -6.10 6.31 -8.87
CA MET A 51 -5.22 7.26 -8.18
C MET A 51 -3.78 6.75 -8.07
N VAL A 52 -3.59 5.44 -7.86
CA VAL A 52 -2.26 4.81 -7.81
C VAL A 52 -1.53 4.82 -9.15
N ASP A 53 -2.22 5.08 -10.27
CA ASP A 53 -1.64 5.02 -11.62
C ASP A 53 -0.58 6.09 -11.87
N GLY A 54 -0.69 7.23 -11.18
CA GLY A 54 0.24 8.36 -11.30
C GLY A 54 1.31 8.43 -10.20
N ILE A 55 1.34 7.48 -9.27
CA ILE A 55 2.24 7.54 -8.11
C ILE A 55 3.52 6.77 -8.36
N GLN A 56 4.64 7.49 -8.27
CA GLN A 56 5.99 6.97 -8.49
C GLN A 56 6.93 7.48 -7.40
N GLY A 57 7.31 6.60 -6.47
CA GLY A 57 8.35 6.89 -5.48
C GLY A 57 9.75 6.94 -6.10
N VAL A 58 10.66 7.71 -5.51
CA VAL A 58 12.03 7.85 -6.02
C VAL A 58 12.80 6.54 -5.81
N GLY A 59 13.20 5.88 -6.90
CA GLY A 59 13.94 4.61 -6.85
C GLY A 59 13.10 3.41 -6.41
N LEU A 60 11.76 3.54 -6.36
CA LEU A 60 10.84 2.47 -5.96
C LEU A 60 10.03 1.96 -7.17
N PRO A 61 9.42 0.77 -7.07
CA PRO A 61 8.43 0.33 -8.05
C PRO A 61 7.26 1.33 -8.16
N ALA A 62 6.63 1.41 -9.33
CA ALA A 62 5.41 2.18 -9.51
C ALA A 62 4.30 1.66 -8.58
N LEU A 63 3.59 2.57 -7.90
CA LEU A 63 2.62 2.16 -6.88
C LEU A 63 1.50 1.28 -7.45
N LYS A 64 1.09 1.53 -8.71
CA LYS A 64 0.13 0.71 -9.42
C LYS A 64 0.50 -0.78 -9.45
N VAL A 65 1.79 -1.11 -9.60
CA VAL A 65 2.26 -2.49 -9.64
C VAL A 65 2.00 -3.15 -8.29
N LEU A 66 2.45 -2.49 -7.21
CA LEU A 66 2.29 -2.99 -5.85
C LEU A 66 0.81 -3.09 -5.45
N ALA A 67 0.00 -2.07 -5.76
CA ALA A 67 -1.43 -2.08 -5.49
C ALA A 67 -2.15 -3.24 -6.18
N ASN A 68 -1.79 -3.54 -7.44
CA ASN A 68 -2.31 -4.72 -8.14
C ASN A 68 -1.85 -6.03 -7.48
N THR A 69 -0.60 -6.10 -7.00
CA THR A 69 -0.13 -7.26 -6.26
C THR A 69 -0.93 -7.47 -4.98
N ILE A 70 -1.08 -6.43 -4.14
CA ILE A 70 -1.89 -6.45 -2.91
C ILE A 70 -3.30 -6.97 -3.19
N LEU A 71 -3.96 -6.44 -4.23
CA LEU A 71 -5.30 -6.88 -4.64
C LEU A 71 -5.32 -8.35 -5.10
N SER A 72 -4.35 -8.78 -5.92
CA SER A 72 -4.29 -10.14 -6.43
C SER A 72 -3.99 -11.18 -5.35
N GLN A 73 -3.24 -10.78 -4.31
CA GLN A 73 -2.93 -11.61 -3.14
C GLN A 73 -4.08 -11.64 -2.12
N GLY A 74 -5.11 -10.81 -2.31
CA GLY A 74 -6.26 -10.74 -1.40
C GLY A 74 -5.95 -10.11 -0.05
N ILE A 75 -4.87 -9.31 0.05
CA ILE A 75 -4.52 -8.58 1.26
C ILE A 75 -5.60 -7.51 1.51
N PRO A 76 -6.30 -7.52 2.66
CA PRO A 76 -7.30 -6.51 2.98
C PRO A 76 -6.72 -5.10 3.01
N LEU A 77 -7.44 -4.17 2.37
CA LEU A 77 -7.18 -2.74 2.43
C LEU A 77 -8.29 -2.06 3.23
N TRP A 78 -7.93 -1.33 4.28
CA TRP A 78 -8.83 -0.49 5.06
C TRP A 78 -8.52 0.98 4.80
N GLU A 79 -9.54 1.82 4.86
CA GLU A 79 -9.44 3.28 4.81
C GLU A 79 -10.32 3.90 5.90
N CYS A 80 -9.99 5.10 6.38
CA CYS A 80 -10.80 5.84 7.35
C CYS A 80 -11.70 6.89 6.70
#